data_AF-A0A9W9JE08-F1
#
_entry.id   AF-A0A9W9JE08-F1
#
_cell.length_a   1.000
_cell.length_b   1.000
_cell.length_c   1.000
_cell.angle_alpha   90.00
_cell.angle_beta   90.00
_cell.angle_gamma   90.00
#
_symmetry.space_group_name_H-M   'P 1'
#
loop_
_entity.id
_entity.type
_entity.pdbx_description
1 polymer ?
#
loop_
_entity_poly.entity_id
_entity_poly.type
_entity_poly.pdbx_seq_one_letter_code
_entity_poly.pdbx_strand_id
1 'polypeptide(L)'
;MKLLNLIKAAKISQDIMNDMESVTKKSVEKAKNAQAQAEAVDGTENSQTLTELVLEIEGVTKRIVKKSKKSKKSKKARDRAQLVEELQSTYRKAKIDGRTMIISYLPAGFPNLDMSHKIMLEMQAAGIDIIQLGVPFADSALDDRVIRAINVYAMKQRIPFDFDAVAAIVGQARGKGLTIPVLVRVHSIMVRQYGVKRIVSDCIHRKARINGIICPDATWEQVKHLSKLCRRKGLAYVPHISGEQPDSTVKKLCKLSNGLVYIASGPWVAGRKQDVDSELFKLLSQVEGIATFDGVRLLEIGKVDFRGCLEMDGLAEGLVLGFPILRATIYAIRDAVVDYHLSFGPTNLRITDEELKKFAKSPFAPFRLKKLREFIEEFMKTQRRTASKRNPFQLAGLYVLLQSPDVIGTISIWASG
;
A
#
# COMPACT_ATOMS: atom_id res chain seq x y z
N MET A 1 1.49 43.70 20.30
CA MET A 1 1.98 44.49 19.14
C MET A 1 3.13 43.87 18.34
N LYS A 2 4.39 43.72 18.84
CA LYS A 2 5.51 43.14 18.05
C LYS A 2 5.22 41.74 17.46
N LEU A 3 4.53 40.88 18.22
CA LEU A 3 4.09 39.55 17.80
C LEU A 3 3.10 39.59 16.61
N LEU A 4 2.20 40.58 16.61
CA LEU A 4 1.19 40.80 15.56
C LEU A 4 1.83 41.19 14.21
N ASN A 5 2.93 41.97 14.26
CA ASN A 5 3.68 42.37 13.09
C ASN A 5 4.51 41.21 12.50
N LEU A 6 5.12 40.37 13.35
CA LEU A 6 5.78 39.13 12.94
C LEU A 6 4.81 38.15 12.24
N ILE A 7 3.58 38.03 12.77
CA ILE A 7 2.54 37.18 12.17
C ILE A 7 2.09 37.70 10.79
N LYS A 8 2.07 39.03 10.57
CA LYS A 8 1.70 39.61 9.27
C LYS A 8 2.79 39.39 8.21
N ALA A 9 4.06 39.35 8.60
CA ALA A 9 5.20 39.42 7.68
C ALA A 9 5.72 38.07 7.15
N ALA A 10 5.44 36.92 7.77
CA ALA A 10 6.18 35.68 7.46
C ALA A 10 5.33 34.42 7.15
N LYS A 11 5.86 33.57 6.25
CA LYS A 11 5.58 32.13 6.18
C LYS A 11 6.28 31.45 7.38
N ILE A 12 5.64 31.48 8.54
CA ILE A 12 6.16 30.92 9.79
C ILE A 12 6.06 29.38 9.77
N SER A 13 7.09 28.67 10.25
CA SER A 13 7.10 27.21 10.34
C SER A 13 6.04 26.68 11.33
N GLN A 14 5.63 25.41 11.18
CA GLN A 14 4.57 24.86 12.02
C GLN A 14 4.98 24.73 13.50
N ASP A 15 6.27 24.56 13.78
CA ASP A 15 6.80 24.40 15.13
C ASP A 15 6.80 25.74 15.87
N ILE A 16 7.24 26.81 15.19
CA ILE A 16 7.15 28.18 15.71
C ILE A 16 5.67 28.56 15.96
N MET A 17 4.76 28.16 15.07
CA MET A 17 3.32 28.40 15.27
C MET A 17 2.75 27.65 16.50
N ASN A 18 3.28 26.47 16.83
CA ASN A 18 2.86 25.73 18.03
C ASN A 18 3.42 26.38 19.31
N ASP A 19 4.67 26.83 19.28
CA ASP A 19 5.30 27.55 20.39
C ASP A 19 4.60 28.88 20.66
N MET A 20 4.25 29.62 19.62
CA MET A 20 3.47 30.85 19.73
C MET A 20 2.09 30.59 20.34
N GLU A 21 1.40 29.52 19.93
CA GLU A 21 0.10 29.13 20.52
C GLU A 21 0.23 28.81 22.02
N SER A 22 1.30 28.13 22.43
CA SER A 22 1.62 27.81 23.82
C SER A 22 1.86 29.09 24.65
N VAL A 23 2.73 29.98 24.15
CA VAL A 23 3.09 31.23 24.82
C VAL A 23 1.87 32.14 24.99
N THR A 24 1.05 32.31 23.94
CA THR A 24 -0.11 33.19 24.04
C THR A 24 -1.19 32.66 24.98
N LYS A 25 -1.38 31.35 25.08
CA LYS A 25 -2.30 30.76 26.08
C LYS A 25 -1.84 31.06 27.50
N LYS A 26 -0.54 30.89 27.80
CA LYS A 26 0.03 31.26 29.10
C LYS A 26 -0.09 32.76 29.41
N SER A 27 0.05 33.61 28.40
CA SER A 27 -0.16 35.06 28.55
C SER A 27 -1.61 35.43 28.88
N VAL A 28 -2.60 34.77 28.25
CA VAL A 28 -4.03 34.97 28.59
C VAL A 28 -4.28 34.58 30.04
N GLU A 29 -3.77 33.42 30.47
CA GLU A 29 -3.96 32.92 31.83
C GLU A 29 -3.34 33.86 32.87
N LYS A 30 -2.12 34.34 32.62
CA LYS A 30 -1.46 35.33 33.49
C LYS A 30 -2.23 36.65 33.56
N ALA A 31 -2.78 37.12 32.44
CA ALA A 31 -3.54 38.37 32.39
C ALA A 31 -4.89 38.25 33.11
N LYS A 32 -5.59 37.09 33.00
CA LYS A 32 -6.82 36.81 33.76
C LYS A 32 -6.57 36.75 35.26
N ASN A 33 -5.46 36.15 35.69
CA ASN A 33 -5.10 36.11 37.11
C ASN A 33 -4.80 37.51 37.66
N ALA A 34 -4.11 38.35 36.89
CA ALA A 34 -3.84 39.74 37.26
C ALA A 34 -5.13 40.58 37.31
N GLN A 35 -6.06 40.36 36.38
CA GLN A 35 -7.37 41.01 36.38
C GLN A 35 -8.18 40.61 37.63
N ALA A 36 -8.27 39.32 37.94
CA ALA A 36 -9.00 38.84 39.13
C ALA A 36 -8.40 39.37 40.44
N GLN A 37 -7.08 39.58 40.49
CA GLN A 37 -6.41 40.22 41.64
C GLN A 37 -6.69 41.73 41.73
N ALA A 38 -6.76 42.44 40.59
CA ALA A 38 -7.03 43.87 40.57
C ALA A 38 -8.50 44.20 40.91
N GLU A 39 -9.45 43.39 40.42
CA GLU A 39 -10.88 43.49 40.76
C GLU A 39 -11.15 43.28 42.25
N ALA A 40 -10.24 42.61 42.97
CA ALA A 40 -10.32 42.41 44.42
C ALA A 40 -9.75 43.59 45.24
N VAL A 41 -9.01 44.52 44.63
CA VAL A 41 -8.23 45.57 45.33
C VAL A 41 -8.66 47.00 44.99
N ASP A 42 -9.12 47.29 43.76
CA ASP A 42 -9.50 48.65 43.36
C ASP A 42 -10.58 48.68 42.27
N GLY A 43 -11.53 49.61 42.40
CA GLY A 43 -12.90 49.42 41.94
C GLY A 43 -13.28 49.95 40.55
N THR A 44 -12.51 50.81 39.88
CA THR A 44 -13.13 51.51 38.72
C THR A 44 -12.23 51.83 37.52
N GLU A 45 -10.94 52.19 37.67
CA GLU A 45 -10.13 52.62 36.51
C GLU A 45 -9.08 51.60 36.02
N ASN A 46 -8.28 51.02 36.91
CA ASN A 46 -7.27 49.99 36.55
C ASN A 46 -7.90 48.68 36.06
N SER A 47 -9.12 48.36 36.53
CA SER A 47 -9.86 47.17 36.13
C SER A 47 -10.32 47.26 34.66
N GLN A 48 -10.73 48.44 34.19
CA GLN A 48 -11.13 48.64 32.79
C GLN A 48 -9.95 48.49 31.83
N THR A 49 -8.79 49.07 32.17
CA THR A 49 -7.57 48.95 31.34
C THR A 49 -7.06 47.51 31.28
N LEU A 50 -7.13 46.77 32.38
CA LEU A 50 -6.78 45.34 32.41
C LEU A 50 -7.76 44.49 31.59
N THR A 51 -9.06 44.81 31.64
CA THR A 51 -10.10 44.14 30.85
C THR A 51 -9.85 44.30 29.35
N GLU A 52 -9.52 45.51 28.89
CA GLU A 52 -9.15 45.76 27.49
C GLU A 52 -7.90 44.98 27.07
N LEU A 53 -6.90 44.89 27.96
CA LEU A 53 -5.66 44.17 27.71
C LEU A 53 -5.90 42.65 27.59
N VAL A 54 -6.75 42.07 28.44
CA VAL A 54 -7.16 40.66 28.34
C VAL A 54 -7.87 40.39 27.03
N LEU A 55 -8.82 41.25 26.64
CA LEU A 55 -9.55 41.14 25.38
C LEU A 55 -8.61 41.21 24.17
N GLU A 56 -7.60 42.08 24.19
CA GLU A 56 -6.62 42.19 23.11
C GLU A 56 -5.77 40.90 22.99
N ILE A 57 -5.26 40.38 24.12
CA ILE A 57 -4.46 39.14 24.14
C ILE A 57 -5.30 37.95 23.68
N GLU A 58 -6.56 37.85 24.09
CA GLU A 58 -7.48 36.81 23.62
C GLU A 58 -7.72 36.93 22.10
N GLY A 59 -7.89 38.15 21.59
CA GLY A 59 -8.04 38.41 20.15
C GLY A 59 -6.83 37.95 19.35
N VAL A 60 -5.62 38.22 19.84
CA VAL A 60 -4.36 37.74 19.24
C VAL A 60 -4.27 36.22 19.29
N THR A 61 -4.60 35.61 20.42
CA THR A 61 -4.58 34.15 20.61
C THR A 61 -5.52 33.46 19.63
N LYS A 62 -6.76 33.95 19.49
CA LYS A 62 -7.75 33.42 18.52
C LYS A 62 -7.22 33.47 17.08
N ARG A 63 -6.55 34.56 16.69
CA ARG A 63 -5.94 34.69 15.35
C ARG A 63 -4.80 33.69 15.12
N ILE A 64 -3.92 33.48 16.10
CA ILE A 64 -2.81 32.52 16.04
C ILE A 64 -3.34 31.09 15.91
N VAL A 65 -4.30 30.70 16.76
CA VAL A 65 -4.94 29.38 16.71
C VAL A 65 -5.59 29.13 15.35
N LYS A 66 -6.30 30.13 14.79
CA LYS A 66 -6.91 30.04 13.45
C LYS A 66 -5.86 29.84 12.35
N LYS A 67 -4.74 30.57 12.41
CA LYS A 67 -3.63 30.44 11.44
C LYS A 67 -2.90 29.09 11.59
N SER A 68 -2.67 28.62 12.82
CA SER A 68 -2.08 27.31 13.15
C SER A 68 -2.93 26.18 12.60
N LYS A 69 -4.25 26.22 12.82
CA LYS A 69 -5.21 25.26 12.24
C LYS A 69 -5.21 25.29 10.71
N LYS A 70 -5.15 26.47 10.08
CA LYS A 70 -5.09 26.62 8.61
C LYS A 70 -3.79 26.04 8.03
N SER A 71 -2.65 26.27 8.69
CA SER A 71 -1.35 25.71 8.34
C SER A 71 -1.32 24.18 8.47
N LYS A 72 -1.77 23.62 9.61
CA LYS A 72 -1.91 22.16 9.81
C LYS A 72 -2.80 21.52 8.75
N LYS A 73 -3.91 22.18 8.38
CA LYS A 73 -4.81 21.73 7.31
C LYS A 73 -4.14 21.75 5.93
N SER A 74 -3.32 22.76 5.64
CA SER A 74 -2.54 22.87 4.39
C SER A 74 -1.42 21.82 4.30
N LYS A 75 -0.63 21.61 5.37
CA LYS A 75 0.38 20.55 5.44
C LYS A 75 -0.25 19.17 5.27
N LYS A 76 -1.34 18.90 6.01
CA LYS A 76 -2.08 17.64 5.87
C LYS A 76 -2.70 17.50 4.47
N ALA A 77 -3.08 18.57 3.78
CA ALA A 77 -3.55 18.50 2.40
C ALA A 77 -2.41 18.22 1.40
N ARG A 78 -1.20 18.74 1.63
CA ARG A 78 0.00 18.42 0.84
C ARG A 78 0.43 16.97 1.01
N ASP A 79 0.55 16.50 2.24
CA ASP A 79 0.88 15.09 2.55
C ASP A 79 -0.15 14.12 1.92
N ARG A 80 -1.41 14.56 1.78
CA ARG A 80 -2.50 13.82 1.14
C ARG A 80 -2.45 13.81 -0.38
N ALA A 81 -2.08 14.92 -1.01
CA ALA A 81 -1.86 14.94 -2.47
C ALA A 81 -0.68 14.03 -2.85
N GLN A 82 0.27 13.84 -1.93
CA GLN A 82 1.50 13.08 -2.16
C GLN A 82 1.27 11.57 -2.40
N LEU A 83 0.34 10.90 -1.70
CA LEU A 83 0.18 9.44 -1.80
C LEU A 83 -0.32 8.97 -3.18
N VAL A 84 -1.29 9.68 -3.76
CA VAL A 84 -1.80 9.40 -5.12
C VAL A 84 -0.76 9.81 -6.16
N GLU A 85 -0.08 10.93 -5.94
CA GLU A 85 1.01 11.41 -6.79
C GLU A 85 2.17 10.41 -6.87
N GLU A 86 2.51 9.72 -5.78
CA GLU A 86 3.53 8.66 -5.75
C GLU A 86 3.17 7.49 -6.70
N LEU A 87 1.90 7.08 -6.76
CA LEU A 87 1.43 6.07 -7.72
C LEU A 87 1.56 6.58 -9.16
N GLN A 88 1.12 7.81 -9.44
CA GLN A 88 1.21 8.42 -10.76
C GLN A 88 2.65 8.68 -11.20
N SER A 89 3.55 9.00 -10.26
CA SER A 89 4.99 9.16 -10.51
C SER A 89 5.64 7.84 -10.87
N THR A 90 5.22 6.75 -10.23
CA THR A 90 5.70 5.40 -10.53
C THR A 90 5.33 5.01 -11.96
N TYR A 91 4.07 5.24 -12.35
CA TYR A 91 3.62 5.05 -13.73
C TYR A 91 4.40 5.90 -14.74
N ARG A 92 4.57 7.20 -14.49
CA ARG A 92 5.34 8.08 -15.38
C ARG A 92 6.78 7.61 -15.56
N LYS A 93 7.42 7.14 -14.49
CA LYS A 93 8.77 6.58 -14.55
C LYS A 93 8.82 5.34 -15.44
N ALA A 94 7.93 4.38 -15.23
CA ALA A 94 7.85 3.18 -16.07
C ALA A 94 7.58 3.53 -17.55
N LYS A 95 6.71 4.51 -17.80
CA LYS A 95 6.43 5.01 -19.16
C LYS A 95 7.66 5.64 -19.82
N ILE A 96 8.44 6.45 -19.10
CA ILE A 96 9.71 7.03 -19.59
C ILE A 96 10.72 5.92 -19.90
N ASP A 97 10.77 4.89 -19.05
CA ASP A 97 11.62 3.72 -19.23
C ASP A 97 11.14 2.78 -20.37
N GLY A 98 9.99 3.06 -21.00
CA GLY A 98 9.40 2.25 -22.06
C GLY A 98 8.95 0.86 -21.61
N ARG A 99 8.57 0.70 -20.34
CA ARG A 99 8.22 -0.59 -19.72
C ARG A 99 6.85 -0.59 -19.06
N THR A 100 6.21 -1.75 -19.01
CA THR A 100 5.01 -1.96 -18.18
C THR A 100 5.40 -2.10 -16.71
N MET A 101 4.63 -1.49 -15.81
CA MET A 101 4.88 -1.60 -14.36
C MET A 101 4.68 -3.03 -13.87
N ILE A 102 5.45 -3.43 -12.85
CA ILE A 102 5.30 -4.72 -12.19
C ILE A 102 4.71 -4.52 -10.79
N ILE A 103 3.57 -5.14 -10.54
CA ILE A 103 2.87 -5.11 -9.26
C ILE A 103 2.92 -6.51 -8.64
N SER A 104 3.52 -6.63 -7.46
CA SER A 104 3.61 -7.91 -6.74
C SER A 104 2.43 -8.10 -5.79
N TYR A 105 2.05 -9.34 -5.48
CA TYR A 105 1.16 -9.65 -4.36
C TYR A 105 1.92 -10.35 -3.23
N LEU A 106 1.69 -9.92 -1.99
CA LEU A 106 2.21 -10.53 -0.77
C LEU A 106 1.11 -10.55 0.30
N PRO A 107 0.75 -11.72 0.86
CA PRO A 107 -0.04 -11.77 2.09
C PRO A 107 0.73 -11.15 3.26
N ALA A 108 0.10 -10.23 3.99
CA ALA A 108 0.74 -9.56 5.11
C ALA A 108 1.15 -10.58 6.17
N GLY A 109 2.36 -10.43 6.71
CA GLY A 109 2.89 -11.34 7.73
C GLY A 109 3.29 -12.71 7.22
N PHE A 110 3.27 -12.96 5.91
CA PHE A 110 3.92 -14.12 5.32
C PHE A 110 5.42 -13.87 5.14
N PRO A 111 6.30 -14.86 5.42
CA PRO A 111 6.05 -16.13 6.12
C PRO A 111 5.93 -15.96 7.65
N ASN A 112 6.34 -14.80 8.17
CA ASN A 112 6.10 -14.30 9.52
C ASN A 112 6.28 -12.77 9.49
N LEU A 113 5.96 -12.06 10.58
CA LEU A 113 6.08 -10.59 10.66
C LEU A 113 7.51 -10.08 10.45
N ASP A 114 8.51 -10.77 11.01
CA ASP A 114 9.92 -10.36 10.95
C ASP A 114 10.48 -10.46 9.54
N MET A 115 9.94 -11.35 8.71
CA MET A 115 10.34 -11.54 7.32
C MET A 115 9.48 -10.73 6.36
N SER A 116 8.21 -10.47 6.67
CA SER A 116 7.29 -9.77 5.76
C SER A 116 7.82 -8.42 5.29
N HIS A 117 8.32 -7.57 6.20
CA HIS A 117 8.91 -6.28 5.81
C HIS A 117 10.24 -6.42 5.04
N LYS A 118 11.02 -7.49 5.28
CA LYS A 118 12.26 -7.76 4.55
C LYS A 118 11.96 -8.17 3.12
N ILE A 119 10.96 -9.02 2.92
CA ILE A 119 10.47 -9.41 1.59
C ILE A 119 10.03 -8.18 0.81
N MET A 120 9.34 -7.24 1.45
CA MET A 120 8.95 -5.99 0.79
C MET A 120 10.17 -5.17 0.31
N LEU A 121 11.23 -5.11 1.11
CA LEU A 121 12.47 -4.43 0.73
C LEU A 121 13.19 -5.15 -0.42
N GLU A 122 13.18 -6.48 -0.43
CA GLU A 122 13.73 -7.26 -1.53
C GLU A 122 12.91 -7.14 -2.82
N MET A 123 11.58 -7.07 -2.73
CA MET A 123 10.71 -6.77 -3.86
C MET A 123 11.10 -5.41 -4.48
N GLN A 124 11.30 -4.39 -3.65
CA GLN A 124 11.82 -3.10 -4.11
C GLN A 124 13.21 -3.24 -4.75
N ALA A 125 14.14 -3.96 -4.13
CA ALA A 125 15.49 -4.17 -4.64
C ALA A 125 15.55 -5.03 -5.92
N ALA A 126 14.50 -5.82 -6.19
CA ALA A 126 14.33 -6.59 -7.41
C ALA A 126 13.78 -5.73 -8.56
N GLY A 127 13.17 -4.58 -8.27
CA GLY A 127 12.60 -3.68 -9.28
C GLY A 127 11.07 -3.69 -9.36
N ILE A 128 10.38 -4.23 -8.35
CA ILE A 128 8.92 -4.09 -8.23
C ILE A 128 8.54 -2.61 -8.12
N ASP A 129 7.52 -2.22 -8.89
CA ASP A 129 7.02 -0.84 -8.89
C ASP A 129 6.03 -0.59 -7.77
N ILE A 130 5.12 -1.55 -7.51
CA ILE A 130 4.07 -1.42 -6.50
C ILE A 130 3.92 -2.76 -5.77
N ILE A 131 3.82 -2.72 -4.44
CA ILE A 131 3.48 -3.89 -3.64
C ILE A 131 1.98 -3.87 -3.33
N GLN A 132 1.27 -4.89 -3.76
CA GLN A 132 -0.07 -5.22 -3.28
C GLN A 132 0.04 -6.11 -2.05
N LEU A 133 -0.27 -5.55 -0.88
CA LEU A 133 -0.23 -6.26 0.41
C LEU A 133 -1.65 -6.75 0.75
N GLY A 134 -1.85 -8.06 0.75
CA GLY A 134 -3.12 -8.68 1.11
C GLY A 134 -3.32 -8.75 2.61
N VAL A 135 -4.47 -8.30 3.11
CA VAL A 135 -4.89 -8.58 4.50
C VAL A 135 -5.33 -10.05 4.56
N PRO A 136 -4.68 -10.92 5.35
CA PRO A 136 -5.02 -12.35 5.38
C PRO A 136 -6.49 -12.59 5.74
N PHE A 137 -7.17 -13.39 4.92
CA PHE A 137 -8.55 -13.81 5.13
C PHE A 137 -8.72 -15.28 4.75
N ALA A 138 -9.17 -16.11 5.69
CA ALA A 138 -9.24 -17.56 5.51
C ALA A 138 -10.32 -17.99 4.50
N ASP A 139 -11.48 -17.34 4.54
CA ASP A 139 -12.69 -17.76 3.81
C ASP A 139 -12.92 -16.99 2.51
N SER A 140 -11.84 -16.57 1.85
CA SER A 140 -11.91 -15.83 0.59
C SER A 140 -12.29 -16.75 -0.58
N ALA A 141 -13.52 -16.63 -1.09
CA ALA A 141 -13.91 -17.29 -2.33
C ALA A 141 -13.20 -16.75 -3.59
N LEU A 142 -12.64 -15.53 -3.49
CA LEU A 142 -11.92 -14.87 -4.58
C LEU A 142 -10.48 -15.33 -4.72
N ASP A 143 -9.86 -15.74 -3.60
CA ASP A 143 -8.47 -16.15 -3.58
C ASP A 143 -8.34 -17.60 -4.02
N ASP A 144 -7.24 -17.94 -4.69
CA ASP A 144 -6.98 -19.31 -5.10
C ASP A 144 -6.58 -20.21 -3.92
N ARG A 145 -6.56 -21.54 -4.11
CA ARG A 145 -6.20 -22.52 -3.06
C ARG A 145 -4.85 -22.23 -2.40
N VAL A 146 -3.86 -21.76 -3.15
CA VAL A 146 -2.52 -21.44 -2.65
C VAL A 146 -2.57 -20.20 -1.76
N ILE A 147 -3.17 -19.10 -2.23
CA ILE A 147 -3.33 -17.88 -1.43
C ILE A 147 -4.16 -18.16 -0.17
N ARG A 148 -5.25 -18.95 -0.27
CA ARG A 148 -6.03 -19.35 0.91
C ARG A 148 -5.19 -20.14 1.92
N ALA A 149 -4.40 -21.11 1.47
CA ALA A 149 -3.52 -21.88 2.36
C ALA A 149 -2.50 -20.98 3.06
N ILE A 150 -1.93 -20.00 2.35
CA ILE A 150 -1.01 -19.01 2.90
C ILE A 150 -1.72 -18.09 3.90
N ASN A 151 -2.93 -17.63 3.60
CA ASN A 151 -3.72 -16.79 4.51
C ASN A 151 -4.05 -17.54 5.80
N VAL A 152 -4.46 -18.81 5.71
CA VAL A 152 -4.69 -19.66 6.88
C VAL A 152 -3.41 -19.83 7.69
N TYR A 153 -2.28 -20.08 7.02
CA TYR A 153 -0.98 -20.18 7.68
C TYR A 153 -0.58 -18.88 8.38
N ALA A 154 -0.71 -17.73 7.72
CA ALA A 154 -0.44 -16.42 8.31
C ALA A 154 -1.32 -16.20 9.55
N MET A 155 -2.63 -16.46 9.45
CA MET A 155 -3.58 -16.31 10.56
C MET A 155 -3.29 -17.25 11.74
N LYS A 156 -2.72 -18.45 11.50
CA LYS A 156 -2.34 -19.40 12.56
C LYS A 156 -1.18 -18.91 13.44
N GLN A 157 -0.38 -17.95 12.98
CA GLN A 157 0.75 -17.42 13.77
C GLN A 157 0.33 -16.55 14.99
N ARG A 158 -0.94 -16.64 15.42
CA ARG A 158 -1.53 -15.99 16.61
C ARG A 158 -1.34 -14.47 16.67
N ILE A 159 -1.09 -13.85 15.52
CA ILE A 159 -1.15 -12.41 15.38
C ILE A 159 -2.58 -12.08 14.97
N PRO A 160 -3.31 -11.21 15.67
CA PRO A 160 -4.53 -10.65 15.12
C PRO A 160 -4.15 -9.91 13.84
N PHE A 161 -4.39 -10.53 12.68
CA PHE A 161 -4.24 -9.88 11.37
C PHE A 161 -5.43 -8.94 11.16
N ASP A 162 -5.54 -7.94 12.03
CA ASP A 162 -6.34 -6.78 11.79
C ASP A 162 -5.57 -5.79 10.90
N PHE A 163 -6.24 -4.70 10.54
CA PHE A 163 -5.63 -3.69 9.68
C PHE A 163 -4.48 -2.94 10.37
N ASP A 164 -4.46 -2.87 11.70
CA ASP A 164 -3.39 -2.23 12.47
C ASP A 164 -2.08 -3.00 12.31
N ALA A 165 -2.12 -4.34 12.38
CA ALA A 165 -0.95 -5.18 12.11
C ALA A 165 -0.38 -4.94 10.70
N VAL A 166 -1.25 -4.83 9.70
CA VAL A 166 -0.84 -4.54 8.32
C VAL A 166 -0.20 -3.15 8.21
N ALA A 167 -0.80 -2.13 8.82
CA ALA A 167 -0.23 -0.78 8.85
C ALA A 167 1.12 -0.75 9.58
N ALA A 168 1.30 -1.55 10.63
CA ALA A 168 2.55 -1.69 11.38
C ALA A 168 3.66 -2.34 10.52
N ILE A 169 3.36 -3.41 9.78
CA ILE A 169 4.32 -4.05 8.85
C ILE A 169 4.80 -3.04 7.82
N VAL A 170 3.88 -2.30 7.18
CA VAL A 170 4.25 -1.27 6.21
C VAL A 170 5.11 -0.19 6.89
N GLY A 171 4.72 0.26 8.09
CA GLY A 171 5.49 1.26 8.82
C GLY A 171 6.91 0.81 9.19
N GLN A 172 7.09 -0.47 9.53
CA GLN A 172 8.40 -1.06 9.76
C GLN A 172 9.23 -1.10 8.47
N ALA A 173 8.62 -1.48 7.34
CA ALA A 173 9.28 -1.47 6.04
C ALA A 173 9.70 -0.05 5.62
N ARG A 174 8.82 0.96 5.81
CA ARG A 174 9.15 2.39 5.57
C ARG A 174 10.32 2.84 6.41
N GLY A 175 10.34 2.49 7.71
CA GLY A 175 11.45 2.81 8.62
C GLY A 175 12.79 2.19 8.24
N LYS A 176 12.77 1.16 7.38
CA LYS A 176 13.95 0.47 6.84
C LYS A 176 14.27 0.78 5.37
N GLY A 177 13.62 1.80 4.79
CA GLY A 177 13.94 2.29 3.45
C GLY A 177 13.01 1.85 2.32
N LEU A 178 11.82 1.32 2.63
CA LEU A 178 10.82 1.06 1.59
C LEU A 178 10.25 2.39 1.07
N THR A 179 10.43 2.68 -0.21
CA THR A 179 9.99 3.91 -0.89
C THR A 179 8.92 3.66 -1.95
N ILE A 180 8.84 2.45 -2.51
CA ILE A 180 7.84 2.14 -3.54
C ILE A 180 6.40 2.14 -2.99
N PRO A 181 5.39 2.49 -3.79
CA PRO A 181 4.00 2.49 -3.35
C PRO A 181 3.50 1.14 -2.83
N VAL A 182 2.61 1.19 -1.83
CA VAL A 182 1.92 0.02 -1.27
C VAL A 182 0.41 0.19 -1.43
N LEU A 183 -0.23 -0.78 -2.07
CA LEU A 183 -1.69 -0.91 -2.13
C LEU A 183 -2.13 -2.02 -1.18
N VAL A 184 -3.14 -1.79 -0.34
CA VAL A 184 -3.69 -2.85 0.51
C VAL A 184 -4.90 -3.48 -0.17
N ARG A 185 -4.89 -4.81 -0.33
CA ARG A 185 -6.04 -5.61 -0.77
C ARG A 185 -6.78 -6.12 0.46
N VAL A 186 -8.05 -5.79 0.57
CA VAL A 186 -8.89 -6.10 1.74
C VAL A 186 -10.28 -6.58 1.29
N HIS A 187 -10.91 -7.45 2.07
CA HIS A 187 -12.30 -7.88 1.86
C HIS A 187 -13.31 -6.92 2.47
N SER A 188 -14.45 -6.77 1.83
CA SER A 188 -15.52 -5.84 2.23
C SER A 188 -16.06 -6.15 3.63
N ILE A 189 -16.07 -7.43 4.03
CA ILE A 189 -16.45 -7.85 5.38
C ILE A 189 -15.48 -7.32 6.44
N MET A 190 -14.17 -7.35 6.16
CA MET A 190 -13.16 -6.80 7.04
C MET A 190 -13.26 -5.27 7.12
N VAL A 191 -13.52 -4.61 5.99
CA VAL A 191 -13.76 -3.16 5.96
C VAL A 191 -14.97 -2.79 6.83
N ARG A 192 -16.04 -3.60 6.79
CA ARG A 192 -17.24 -3.39 7.60
C ARG A 192 -16.98 -3.61 9.09
N GLN A 193 -16.30 -4.70 9.47
CA GLN A 193 -16.00 -5.04 10.86
C GLN A 193 -15.01 -4.05 11.50
N TYR A 194 -13.96 -3.67 10.77
CA TYR A 194 -12.93 -2.76 11.26
C TYR A 194 -13.37 -1.28 11.22
N GLY A 195 -14.26 -0.95 10.30
CA GLY A 195 -14.81 0.39 10.10
C GLY A 195 -14.02 1.20 9.07
N VAL A 196 -14.72 1.66 8.04
CA VAL A 196 -14.18 2.42 6.90
C VAL A 196 -13.35 3.64 7.33
N LYS A 197 -13.79 4.36 8.38
CA LYS A 197 -13.07 5.54 8.89
C LYS A 197 -11.72 5.20 9.50
N ARG A 198 -11.65 4.07 10.21
CA ARG A 198 -10.44 3.61 10.90
C ARG A 198 -9.43 3.12 9.86
N ILE A 199 -9.86 2.23 8.96
CA ILE A 199 -9.02 1.73 7.85
C ILE A 199 -8.36 2.86 7.06
N VAL A 200 -9.12 3.88 6.65
CA VAL A 200 -8.57 5.01 5.88
C VAL A 200 -7.62 5.85 6.74
N SER A 201 -7.88 5.98 8.04
CA SER A 201 -7.01 6.71 8.97
C SER A 201 -5.66 6.02 9.14
N ASP A 202 -5.67 4.69 9.25
CA ASP A 202 -4.46 3.89 9.48
C ASP A 202 -3.62 3.80 8.20
N CYS A 203 -4.26 3.72 7.03
CA CYS A 203 -3.57 3.84 5.74
C CYS A 203 -2.73 5.12 5.64
N ILE A 204 -3.35 6.27 5.93
CA ILE A 204 -2.69 7.58 5.80
C ILE A 204 -1.83 7.95 7.01
N HIS A 205 -1.70 7.04 7.99
CA HIS A 205 -0.86 7.27 9.15
C HIS A 205 0.59 7.48 8.71
N ARG A 206 1.29 8.44 9.34
CA ARG A 206 2.62 8.89 8.89
C ARG A 206 3.67 7.79 8.83
N LYS A 207 3.56 6.78 9.69
CA LYS A 207 4.48 5.63 9.69
C LYS A 207 4.19 4.71 8.50
N ALA A 208 2.92 4.36 8.27
CA ALA A 208 2.54 3.42 7.23
C ALA A 208 2.60 4.03 5.82
N ARG A 209 1.97 5.20 5.62
CA ARG A 209 1.85 5.85 4.29
C ARG A 209 1.46 4.85 3.19
N ILE A 210 0.36 4.13 3.41
CA ILE A 210 -0.23 3.26 2.40
C ILE A 210 -0.85 4.13 1.31
N ASN A 211 -0.59 3.79 0.05
CA ASN A 211 -0.93 4.62 -1.11
C ASN A 211 -2.36 4.41 -1.59
N GLY A 212 -2.93 3.22 -1.37
CA GLY A 212 -4.30 2.94 -1.77
C GLY A 212 -4.90 1.66 -1.21
N ILE A 213 -6.20 1.50 -1.48
CA ILE A 213 -7.00 0.34 -1.10
C ILE A 213 -7.64 -0.27 -2.35
N ILE A 214 -7.60 -1.60 -2.44
CA ILE A 214 -8.36 -2.43 -3.37
C ILE A 214 -9.34 -3.27 -2.53
N CYS A 215 -10.63 -3.24 -2.87
CA CYS A 215 -11.66 -4.03 -2.21
C CYS A 215 -12.50 -4.78 -3.27
N PRO A 216 -12.04 -5.94 -3.76
CA PRO A 216 -12.60 -6.59 -4.96
C PRO A 216 -14.06 -7.02 -4.82
N ASP A 217 -14.47 -7.42 -3.63
CA ASP A 217 -15.80 -7.94 -3.28
C ASP A 217 -16.78 -6.85 -2.78
N ALA A 218 -16.41 -5.57 -2.89
CA ALA A 218 -17.27 -4.48 -2.44
C ALA A 218 -18.47 -4.27 -3.38
N THR A 219 -19.66 -4.16 -2.81
CA THR A 219 -20.86 -3.75 -3.54
C THR A 219 -20.76 -2.28 -3.95
N TRP A 220 -21.54 -1.85 -4.95
CA TRP A 220 -21.53 -0.46 -5.42
C TRP A 220 -21.69 0.59 -4.29
N GLU A 221 -22.59 0.35 -3.33
CA GLU A 221 -22.78 1.27 -2.21
C GLU A 221 -21.57 1.32 -1.27
N GLN A 222 -20.93 0.17 -1.02
CA GLN A 222 -19.69 0.11 -0.25
C GLN A 222 -18.55 0.82 -0.98
N VAL A 223 -18.41 0.61 -2.29
CA VAL A 223 -17.44 1.30 -3.15
C VAL A 223 -17.64 2.81 -3.08
N LYS A 224 -18.88 3.29 -3.23
CA LYS A 224 -19.21 4.72 -3.17
C LYS A 224 -18.84 5.33 -1.82
N HIS A 225 -19.13 4.62 -0.72
CA HIS A 225 -18.79 5.09 0.62
C HIS A 225 -17.27 5.13 0.86
N LEU A 226 -16.56 4.04 0.53
CA LEU A 226 -15.13 3.90 0.71
C LEU A 226 -14.35 4.90 -0.16
N SER A 227 -14.63 4.93 -1.46
CA SER A 227 -13.97 5.83 -2.43
C SER A 227 -14.13 7.31 -2.06
N LYS A 228 -15.32 7.73 -1.62
CA LYS A 228 -15.58 9.10 -1.15
C LYS A 228 -14.70 9.46 0.03
N LEU A 229 -14.51 8.53 0.98
CA LEU A 229 -13.65 8.78 2.12
C LEU A 229 -12.17 8.79 1.72
N CYS A 230 -11.72 7.82 0.92
CA CYS A 230 -10.36 7.77 0.38
C CYS A 230 -10.00 9.07 -0.33
N ARG A 231 -10.85 9.54 -1.25
CA ARG A 231 -10.68 10.80 -1.99
C ARG A 231 -10.56 12.02 -1.06
N ARG A 232 -11.44 12.13 -0.05
CA ARG A 232 -11.36 13.23 0.95
C ARG A 232 -10.07 13.21 1.78
N LYS A 233 -9.44 12.04 1.86
CA LYS A 233 -8.25 11.78 2.67
C LYS A 233 -6.98 11.63 1.83
N GLY A 234 -7.03 11.83 0.51
CA GLY A 234 -5.88 11.70 -0.38
C GLY A 234 -5.31 10.28 -0.47
N LEU A 235 -6.14 9.28 -0.22
CA LEU A 235 -5.79 7.87 -0.39
C LEU A 235 -6.37 7.40 -1.73
N ALA A 236 -5.63 6.61 -2.51
CA ALA A 236 -6.17 6.02 -3.71
C ALA A 236 -7.21 4.95 -3.35
N TYR A 237 -8.38 5.02 -3.97
CA TYR A 237 -9.25 3.86 -4.07
C TYR A 237 -9.12 3.33 -5.48
N VAL A 238 -8.71 2.07 -5.62
CA VAL A 238 -8.48 1.42 -6.91
C VAL A 238 -9.67 0.48 -7.16
N PRO A 239 -10.61 0.85 -8.04
CA PRO A 239 -11.79 0.03 -8.30
C PRO A 239 -11.40 -1.26 -9.01
N HIS A 240 -12.03 -2.36 -8.61
CA HIS A 240 -11.88 -3.66 -9.23
C HIS A 240 -12.94 -3.86 -10.32
N ILE A 241 -12.49 -4.22 -11.52
CA ILE A 241 -13.31 -4.49 -12.70
C ILE A 241 -13.13 -5.96 -13.08
N SER A 242 -14.24 -6.67 -13.28
CA SER A 242 -14.26 -8.06 -13.71
C SER A 242 -15.27 -8.28 -14.84
N GLY A 243 -15.05 -9.32 -15.65
CA GLY A 243 -15.88 -9.61 -16.84
C GLY A 243 -17.36 -9.88 -16.57
N GLU A 244 -17.71 -10.24 -15.34
CA GLU A 244 -19.10 -10.49 -14.92
C GLU A 244 -19.89 -9.21 -14.65
N GLN A 245 -19.22 -8.05 -14.58
CA GLN A 245 -19.88 -6.79 -14.23
C GLN A 245 -20.57 -6.16 -15.45
N PRO A 246 -21.80 -5.61 -15.30
CA PRO A 246 -22.45 -4.89 -16.39
C PRO A 246 -21.67 -3.64 -16.81
N ASP A 247 -21.72 -3.29 -18.09
CA ASP A 247 -21.12 -2.08 -18.67
C ASP A 247 -21.41 -0.81 -17.87
N SER A 248 -22.65 -0.67 -17.39
CA SER A 248 -23.07 0.49 -16.60
C SER A 248 -22.31 0.61 -15.27
N THR A 249 -21.92 -0.51 -14.68
CA THR A 249 -21.09 -0.58 -13.47
C THR A 249 -19.65 -0.24 -13.82
N VAL A 250 -19.11 -0.81 -14.90
CA VAL A 250 -17.75 -0.50 -15.40
C VAL A 250 -17.59 1.00 -15.65
N LYS A 251 -18.53 1.66 -16.35
CA LYS A 251 -18.54 3.12 -16.57
C LYS A 251 -18.46 3.91 -15.25
N LYS A 252 -19.22 3.48 -14.25
CA LYS A 252 -19.26 4.14 -12.94
C LYS A 252 -17.94 3.96 -12.19
N LEU A 253 -17.34 2.77 -12.24
CA LEU A 253 -16.05 2.48 -11.60
C LEU A 253 -14.91 3.28 -12.24
N CYS A 254 -14.85 3.33 -13.58
CA CYS A 254 -13.85 4.14 -14.29
C CYS A 254 -13.95 5.63 -13.91
N LYS A 255 -15.16 6.20 -13.82
CA LYS A 255 -15.36 7.60 -13.37
C LYS A 255 -14.97 7.85 -11.91
N LEU A 256 -15.06 6.84 -11.05
CA LEU A 256 -14.68 6.94 -9.64
C LEU A 256 -13.17 6.81 -9.43
N SER A 257 -12.52 6.01 -10.28
CA SER A 257 -11.10 5.74 -10.18
C SER A 257 -10.31 7.05 -10.30
N ASN A 258 -9.53 7.39 -9.29
CA ASN A 258 -8.68 8.57 -9.31
C ASN A 258 -7.43 8.33 -10.20
N GLY A 259 -7.63 7.77 -11.40
CA GLY A 259 -6.58 7.47 -12.37
C GLY A 259 -5.95 6.08 -12.27
N LEU A 260 -6.52 5.15 -11.48
CA LEU A 260 -6.10 3.74 -11.46
C LEU A 260 -7.29 2.79 -11.37
N VAL A 261 -7.38 1.81 -12.27
CA VAL A 261 -8.33 0.69 -12.20
C VAL A 261 -7.58 -0.63 -12.13
N TYR A 262 -8.19 -1.59 -11.46
CA TYR A 262 -7.70 -2.96 -11.37
C TYR A 262 -8.61 -3.86 -12.18
N ILE A 263 -8.07 -4.58 -13.17
CA ILE A 263 -8.81 -5.42 -14.11
C ILE A 263 -8.39 -6.86 -13.89
N ALA A 264 -9.35 -7.75 -13.63
CA ALA A 264 -9.08 -9.17 -13.40
C ALA A 264 -10.08 -10.05 -14.13
N SER A 265 -9.60 -11.14 -14.76
CA SER A 265 -10.43 -12.19 -15.35
C SER A 265 -11.00 -13.13 -14.28
N GLY A 266 -11.83 -12.59 -13.38
CA GLY A 266 -12.63 -13.38 -12.43
C GLY A 266 -11.84 -14.33 -11.51
N PRO A 267 -12.53 -15.22 -10.77
CA PRO A 267 -11.88 -16.18 -9.90
C PRO A 267 -11.13 -17.25 -10.71
N TRP A 268 -9.84 -17.40 -10.45
CA TRP A 268 -8.98 -18.44 -11.02
C TRP A 268 -9.32 -19.82 -10.41
N VAL A 269 -10.43 -20.42 -10.86
CA VAL A 269 -10.87 -21.75 -10.43
C VAL A 269 -9.91 -22.80 -10.99
N ALA A 270 -9.28 -23.57 -10.09
CA ALA A 270 -8.37 -24.64 -10.47
C ALA A 270 -9.06 -25.67 -11.38
N GLY A 271 -8.45 -26.01 -12.52
CA GLY A 271 -8.92 -27.06 -13.45
C GLY A 271 -9.55 -26.55 -14.75
N ARG A 272 -9.82 -25.25 -14.91
CA ARG A 272 -10.16 -24.69 -16.22
C ARG A 272 -8.86 -24.31 -16.95
N LYS A 273 -8.61 -24.92 -18.12
CA LYS A 273 -7.81 -24.26 -19.16
C LYS A 273 -8.64 -23.06 -19.60
N GLN A 274 -8.44 -21.92 -18.97
CA GLN A 274 -8.88 -20.68 -19.58
C GLN A 274 -7.91 -20.43 -20.73
N ASP A 275 -8.45 -20.21 -21.93
CA ASP A 275 -7.71 -19.47 -22.95
C ASP A 275 -7.55 -18.06 -22.36
N VAL A 276 -6.49 -17.88 -21.56
CA VAL A 276 -6.15 -16.69 -20.76
C VAL A 276 -6.26 -15.43 -21.63
N ASP A 277 -6.03 -15.60 -22.93
CA ASP A 277 -6.10 -14.58 -23.95
C ASP A 277 -7.54 -14.07 -24.17
N SER A 278 -8.49 -14.91 -24.60
CA SER A 278 -9.69 -14.39 -25.27
C SER A 278 -10.66 -13.63 -24.35
N GLU A 279 -10.87 -14.08 -23.10
CA GLU A 279 -11.77 -13.41 -22.15
C GLU A 279 -11.14 -12.13 -21.59
N LEU A 280 -9.83 -12.17 -21.31
CA LEU A 280 -9.09 -11.02 -20.80
C LEU A 280 -8.97 -9.93 -21.87
N PHE A 281 -8.67 -10.28 -23.11
CA PHE A 281 -8.67 -9.35 -24.24
C PHE A 281 -10.05 -8.71 -24.44
N LYS A 282 -11.13 -9.51 -24.38
CA LYS A 282 -12.50 -8.97 -24.45
C LYS A 282 -12.78 -7.97 -23.33
N LEU A 283 -12.39 -8.29 -22.09
CA LEU A 283 -12.57 -7.38 -20.95
C LEU A 283 -11.74 -6.10 -21.10
N LEU A 284 -10.50 -6.19 -21.57
CA LEU A 284 -9.65 -5.04 -21.86
C LEU A 284 -10.30 -4.15 -22.93
N SER A 285 -10.69 -4.72 -24.07
CA SER A 285 -11.38 -3.99 -25.15
C SER A 285 -12.71 -3.39 -24.69
N GLN A 286 -13.45 -4.10 -23.83
CA GLN A 286 -14.67 -3.60 -23.21
C GLN A 286 -14.36 -2.37 -22.35
N VAL A 287 -13.36 -2.42 -21.45
CA VAL A 287 -12.97 -1.27 -20.62
C VAL A 287 -12.52 -0.09 -21.47
N GLU A 288 -11.76 -0.33 -22.55
CA GLU A 288 -11.30 0.68 -23.51
C GLU A 288 -12.46 1.34 -24.28
N GLY A 289 -13.44 0.56 -24.73
CA GLY A 289 -14.58 1.06 -25.50
C GLY A 289 -15.66 1.75 -24.65
N ILE A 290 -15.82 1.32 -23.40
CA ILE A 290 -16.88 1.78 -22.50
C ILE A 290 -16.55 3.13 -21.86
N ALA A 291 -15.28 3.33 -21.54
CA ALA A 291 -14.80 4.54 -20.93
C ALA A 291 -13.55 4.95 -21.70
N THR A 292 -13.55 6.16 -22.24
CA THR A 292 -12.31 6.90 -22.49
C THR A 292 -11.61 7.12 -21.15
N PHE A 293 -11.00 6.05 -20.64
CA PHE A 293 -10.33 6.00 -19.36
C PHE A 293 -8.88 6.39 -19.58
N ASP A 294 -8.57 7.65 -19.36
CA ASP A 294 -7.22 8.22 -19.47
C ASP A 294 -6.40 8.00 -18.18
N GLY A 295 -6.50 6.81 -17.60
CA GLY A 295 -5.81 6.44 -16.37
C GLY A 295 -4.99 5.16 -16.53
N VAL A 296 -4.40 4.72 -15.41
CA VAL A 296 -3.53 3.54 -15.36
C VAL A 296 -4.37 2.28 -15.14
N ARG A 297 -4.21 1.30 -16.01
CA ARG A 297 -4.83 -0.02 -15.87
C ARG A 297 -3.84 -0.98 -15.26
N LEU A 298 -4.23 -1.60 -14.15
CA LEU A 298 -3.50 -2.69 -13.51
C LEU A 298 -4.19 -4.00 -13.88
N LEU A 299 -3.54 -4.81 -14.72
CA LEU A 299 -4.07 -6.05 -15.24
C LEU A 299 -3.59 -7.23 -14.39
N GLU A 300 -4.51 -7.89 -13.68
CA GLU A 300 -4.22 -9.12 -12.95
C GLU A 300 -4.12 -10.30 -13.89
N ILE A 301 -2.94 -10.90 -13.91
CA ILE A 301 -2.69 -12.15 -14.61
C ILE A 301 -2.59 -13.26 -13.58
N GLY A 302 -3.30 -14.35 -13.83
CA GLY A 302 -3.50 -15.40 -12.85
C GLY A 302 -2.34 -16.33 -12.69
N LYS A 303 -2.66 -17.63 -12.72
CA LYS A 303 -1.68 -18.71 -12.65
C LYS A 303 -1.03 -18.94 -14.00
N VAL A 304 -0.23 -17.97 -14.42
CA VAL A 304 0.58 -18.06 -15.63
C VAL A 304 2.03 -18.39 -15.28
N ASP A 305 2.75 -18.97 -16.23
CA ASP A 305 4.19 -19.09 -16.17
C ASP A 305 4.86 -17.81 -16.70
N PHE A 306 6.19 -17.80 -16.76
CA PHE A 306 6.94 -16.63 -17.23
C PHE A 306 6.62 -16.27 -18.68
N ARG A 307 6.35 -17.27 -19.54
CA ARG A 307 5.97 -17.02 -20.93
C ARG A 307 4.63 -16.32 -21.00
N GLY A 308 3.63 -16.80 -20.25
CA GLY A 308 2.34 -16.11 -20.16
C GLY A 308 2.45 -14.70 -19.57
N CYS A 309 3.40 -14.45 -18.66
CA CYS A 309 3.69 -13.08 -18.20
C CYS A 309 4.17 -12.18 -19.35
N LEU A 310 5.04 -12.69 -20.23
CA LEU A 310 5.58 -11.95 -21.38
C LEU A 310 4.54 -11.71 -22.47
N GLU A 311 3.64 -12.67 -22.70
CA GLU A 311 2.55 -12.53 -23.67
C GLU A 311 1.56 -11.41 -23.28
N MET A 312 1.45 -11.13 -21.98
CA MET A 312 0.60 -10.06 -21.43
C MET A 312 1.31 -8.70 -21.34
N ASP A 313 2.61 -8.65 -21.61
CA ASP A 313 3.41 -7.41 -21.51
C ASP A 313 2.93 -6.36 -22.52
N GLY A 314 2.83 -5.11 -22.07
CA GLY A 314 2.35 -4.00 -22.89
C GLY A 314 0.83 -3.95 -23.15
N LEU A 315 0.04 -4.92 -22.66
CA LEU A 315 -1.43 -4.87 -22.79
C LEU A 315 -2.10 -3.86 -21.86
N ALA A 316 -1.40 -3.48 -20.79
CA ALA A 316 -1.83 -2.48 -19.81
C ALA A 316 -0.63 -1.70 -19.27
N GLU A 317 -0.89 -0.60 -18.57
CA GLU A 317 0.16 0.23 -17.95
C GLU A 317 0.87 -0.49 -16.79
N GLY A 318 0.22 -1.45 -16.15
CA GLY A 318 0.82 -2.30 -15.13
C GLY A 318 0.28 -3.73 -15.15
N LEU A 319 1.16 -4.70 -14.89
CA LEU A 319 0.84 -6.11 -14.72
C LEU A 319 0.92 -6.49 -13.24
N VAL A 320 -0.17 -7.04 -12.72
CA VAL A 320 -0.23 -7.62 -11.38
C VAL A 320 0.16 -9.08 -11.47
N LEU A 321 1.45 -9.34 -11.25
CA LEU A 321 2.06 -10.67 -11.28
C LEU A 321 1.92 -11.34 -9.90
N GLY A 322 0.68 -11.42 -9.40
CA GLY A 322 0.42 -11.81 -8.01
C GLY A 322 0.92 -13.21 -7.68
N PHE A 323 0.36 -14.22 -8.36
CA PHE A 323 0.75 -15.62 -8.16
C PHE A 323 2.19 -15.93 -8.60
N PRO A 324 2.69 -15.49 -9.77
CA PRO A 324 4.07 -15.76 -10.19
C PRO A 324 5.12 -15.25 -9.21
N ILE A 325 4.97 -14.01 -8.72
CA ILE A 325 5.92 -13.41 -7.75
C ILE A 325 5.80 -14.07 -6.39
N LEU A 326 4.58 -14.36 -5.93
CA LEU A 326 4.38 -15.06 -4.67
C LEU A 326 5.03 -16.45 -4.71
N ARG A 327 4.87 -17.18 -5.81
CA ARG A 327 5.53 -18.48 -6.05
C ARG A 327 7.05 -18.36 -6.05
N ALA A 328 7.61 -17.39 -6.77
CA ALA A 328 9.06 -17.14 -6.77
C ALA A 328 9.59 -16.79 -5.37
N THR A 329 8.82 -16.02 -4.60
CA THR A 329 9.13 -15.66 -3.21
C THR A 329 9.15 -16.89 -2.31
N ILE A 330 8.16 -17.78 -2.42
CA ILE A 330 8.08 -19.03 -1.65
C ILE A 330 9.30 -19.92 -1.93
N TYR A 331 9.64 -20.11 -3.20
CA TYR A 331 10.82 -20.91 -3.57
C TYR A 331 12.11 -20.28 -3.08
N ALA A 332 12.25 -18.97 -3.20
CA ALA A 332 13.43 -18.27 -2.72
C ALA A 332 13.59 -18.35 -1.18
N ILE A 333 12.48 -18.32 -0.42
CA ILE A 333 12.52 -18.56 1.03
C ILE A 333 12.93 -20.01 1.32
N ARG A 334 12.33 -20.98 0.63
CA ARG A 334 12.68 -22.40 0.79
C ARG A 334 14.17 -22.64 0.54
N ASP A 335 14.70 -22.17 -0.58
CA ASP A 335 16.11 -22.35 -0.93
C ASP A 335 17.02 -21.70 0.11
N ALA A 336 16.71 -20.47 0.54
CA ALA A 336 17.50 -19.78 1.55
C ALA A 336 17.53 -20.51 2.90
N VAL A 337 16.41 -21.14 3.29
CA VAL A 337 16.35 -21.97 4.49
C VAL A 337 17.14 -23.26 4.31
N VAL A 338 17.07 -23.91 3.14
CA VAL A 338 17.86 -25.11 2.84
C VAL A 338 19.36 -24.80 2.88
N ASP A 339 19.79 -23.71 2.25
CA ASP A 339 21.19 -23.27 2.25
C ASP A 339 21.69 -22.94 3.67
N TYR A 340 20.82 -22.33 4.49
CA TYR A 340 21.11 -22.11 5.91
C TYR A 340 21.34 -23.45 6.65
N HIS A 341 20.46 -24.44 6.47
CA HIS A 341 20.65 -25.75 7.09
C HIS A 341 21.92 -26.45 6.61
N LEU A 342 22.20 -26.46 5.30
CA LEU A 342 23.45 -27.03 4.77
C LEU A 342 24.71 -26.38 5.37
N SER A 343 24.63 -25.10 5.74
CA SER A 343 25.72 -24.36 6.37
C SER A 343 25.90 -24.67 7.86
N PHE A 344 24.89 -25.25 8.54
CA PHE A 344 24.88 -25.46 10.00
C PHE A 344 24.55 -26.90 10.45
N GLY A 345 24.39 -27.86 9.52
CA GLY A 345 24.21 -29.31 9.79
C GLY A 345 22.86 -29.87 9.32
N PRO A 346 22.74 -31.19 9.10
CA PRO A 346 21.56 -31.78 8.46
C PRO A 346 20.38 -31.87 9.43
N THR A 347 19.24 -31.31 9.06
CA THR A 347 17.94 -31.64 9.68
C THR A 347 16.86 -31.81 8.61
N ASN A 348 15.84 -32.60 8.97
CA ASN A 348 14.64 -32.86 8.18
C ASN A 348 14.15 -31.62 7.42
N LEU A 349 13.73 -31.80 6.15
CA LEU A 349 13.21 -30.76 5.23
C LEU A 349 11.97 -29.99 5.72
N ARG A 350 11.57 -30.11 6.99
CA ARG A 350 10.46 -29.36 7.57
C ARG A 350 10.94 -27.99 8.05
N ILE A 351 10.36 -26.92 7.50
CA ILE A 351 10.64 -25.53 7.88
C ILE A 351 9.64 -25.11 8.94
N THR A 352 10.11 -24.91 10.17
CA THR A 352 9.31 -24.49 11.32
C THR A 352 9.30 -22.96 11.52
N ASP A 353 8.30 -22.45 12.24
CA ASP A 353 8.22 -21.03 12.61
C ASP A 353 9.43 -20.56 13.44
N GLU A 354 9.98 -21.42 14.30
CA GLU A 354 11.19 -21.10 15.08
C GLU A 354 12.42 -20.98 14.21
N GLU A 355 12.59 -21.87 13.22
CA GLU A 355 13.69 -21.81 12.26
C GLU A 355 13.60 -20.55 11.41
N LEU A 356 12.40 -20.18 10.94
CA LEU A 356 12.18 -18.93 10.22
C LEU A 356 12.50 -17.70 11.09
N LYS A 357 12.16 -17.71 12.39
CA LYS A 357 12.52 -16.63 13.33
C LYS A 357 14.03 -16.56 13.59
N LYS A 358 14.70 -17.70 13.75
CA LYS A 358 16.17 -17.78 13.91
C LYS A 358 16.88 -17.28 12.64
N PHE A 359 16.46 -17.78 11.48
CA PHE A 359 16.95 -17.34 10.17
C PHE A 359 16.73 -15.84 9.96
N ALA A 360 15.55 -15.32 10.29
CA ALA A 360 15.25 -13.88 10.18
C ALA A 360 16.17 -13.00 11.06
N LYS A 361 16.77 -13.53 12.13
CA LYS A 361 17.70 -12.79 13.01
C LYS A 361 19.17 -12.99 12.64
N SER A 362 19.47 -13.90 11.71
CA SER A 362 20.84 -14.26 11.33
C SER A 362 21.59 -13.12 10.62
N PRO A 363 22.91 -12.95 10.86
CA PRO A 363 23.77 -11.98 10.18
C PRO A 363 24.21 -12.43 8.77
N PHE A 364 24.01 -13.70 8.39
CA PHE A 364 24.14 -14.12 6.99
C PHE A 364 23.23 -13.24 6.13
N ALA A 365 23.72 -12.67 5.02
CA ALA A 365 22.97 -11.73 4.15
C ALA A 365 21.55 -12.26 3.85
N PRO A 366 20.52 -11.91 4.65
CA PRO A 366 19.54 -12.93 5.05
C PRO A 366 18.42 -13.13 4.03
N PHE A 367 18.49 -12.42 2.90
CA PHE A 367 17.38 -12.32 1.96
C PHE A 367 17.87 -12.05 0.55
N ARG A 368 18.89 -12.77 0.08
CA ARG A 368 19.15 -12.83 -1.38
C ARG A 368 18.04 -13.68 -2.00
N LEU A 369 16.86 -13.10 -2.26
CA LEU A 369 15.78 -13.77 -3.00
C LEU A 369 16.20 -13.91 -4.47
N LYS A 370 17.27 -14.68 -4.71
CA LYS A 370 17.99 -14.77 -5.98
C LYS A 370 17.02 -15.12 -7.10
N LYS A 371 16.16 -16.12 -6.90
CA LYS A 371 15.13 -16.51 -7.87
C LYS A 371 14.07 -15.42 -8.12
N LEU A 372 13.67 -14.65 -7.10
CA LEU A 372 12.78 -13.49 -7.30
C LEU A 372 13.47 -12.42 -8.13
N ARG A 373 14.72 -12.07 -7.77
CA ARG A 373 15.50 -11.07 -8.50
C ARG A 373 15.77 -11.50 -9.94
N GLU A 374 16.17 -12.75 -10.16
CA GLU A 374 16.39 -13.32 -11.50
C GLU A 374 15.11 -13.26 -12.33
N PHE A 375 13.96 -13.63 -11.76
CA PHE A 375 12.67 -13.53 -12.45
C PHE A 375 12.37 -12.10 -12.88
N ILE A 376 12.50 -11.12 -11.96
CA ILE A 376 12.17 -9.72 -12.25
C ILE A 376 13.20 -9.10 -13.20
N GLU A 377 14.49 -9.35 -13.01
CA GLU A 377 15.55 -8.87 -13.90
C GLU A 377 15.38 -9.42 -15.31
N GLU A 378 15.07 -10.71 -15.46
CA GLU A 378 14.88 -11.31 -16.79
C GLU A 378 13.61 -10.79 -17.45
N PHE A 379 12.53 -10.61 -16.68
CA PHE A 379 11.31 -9.98 -17.19
C PHE A 379 11.60 -8.56 -17.70
N MET A 380 12.26 -7.72 -16.89
CA MET A 380 12.63 -6.34 -17.28
C MET A 380 13.62 -6.29 -18.44
N LYS A 381 14.62 -7.19 -18.48
CA LYS A 381 15.55 -7.30 -19.62
C LYS A 381 14.80 -7.64 -20.90
N THR A 382 13.82 -8.52 -20.81
CA THR A 382 12.99 -8.91 -21.94
C THR A 382 12.13 -7.75 -22.42
N GLN A 383 11.43 -7.04 -21.52
CA GLN A 383 10.68 -5.81 -21.86
C GLN A 383 11.52 -4.80 -22.64
N ARG A 384 12.77 -4.56 -22.20
CA ARG A 384 13.70 -3.63 -22.88
C ARG A 384 14.13 -4.13 -24.27
N ARG A 385 14.33 -5.44 -24.43
CA ARG A 385 14.70 -6.04 -25.72
C ARG A 385 13.54 -5.94 -26.72
N THR A 386 12.32 -6.28 -26.32
CA THR A 386 11.10 -6.20 -27.14
C THR A 386 10.72 -4.76 -27.48
N ALA A 387 10.99 -3.79 -26.59
CA ALA A 387 10.85 -2.37 -26.90
C ALA A 387 11.76 -1.91 -28.06
N SER A 388 12.93 -2.56 -28.26
CA SER A 388 13.87 -2.24 -29.34
C SER A 388 13.62 -3.02 -30.65
N LYS A 389 13.03 -4.22 -30.58
CA LYS A 389 12.65 -5.07 -31.72
C LYS A 389 11.48 -5.98 -31.33
N ARG A 390 10.27 -5.70 -31.84
CA ARG A 390 9.13 -6.64 -31.71
C ARG A 390 9.33 -7.81 -32.67
N ASN A 391 9.97 -8.89 -32.22
CA ASN A 391 9.94 -10.19 -32.90
C ASN A 391 9.78 -11.31 -31.85
N PRO A 392 8.66 -12.04 -31.82
CA PRO A 392 8.28 -12.94 -30.73
C PRO A 392 9.02 -14.29 -30.66
N PHE A 393 10.06 -14.54 -31.47
CA PHE A 393 10.62 -15.89 -31.66
C PHE A 393 12.00 -16.19 -31.02
N GLN A 394 12.51 -15.36 -30.10
CA GLN A 394 13.85 -15.58 -29.53
C GLN A 394 13.90 -15.72 -28.00
N LEU A 395 13.26 -16.74 -27.41
CA LEU A 395 13.47 -17.08 -26.00
C LEU A 395 13.41 -18.61 -25.74
N ALA A 396 14.36 -19.36 -26.30
CA ALA A 396 14.49 -20.82 -26.10
C ALA A 396 15.45 -21.23 -24.95
N GLY A 397 15.84 -20.32 -24.06
CA GLY A 397 16.92 -20.58 -23.09
C GLY A 397 16.53 -20.93 -21.64
N LEU A 398 15.27 -20.75 -21.22
CA LEU A 398 14.93 -20.76 -19.78
C LEU A 398 13.77 -21.70 -19.39
N TYR A 399 13.60 -22.78 -20.15
CA TYR A 399 12.53 -23.77 -20.00
C TYR A 399 12.50 -24.52 -18.63
N VAL A 400 13.54 -24.37 -17.80
CA VAL A 400 13.79 -25.26 -16.65
C VAL A 400 13.43 -24.64 -15.28
N LEU A 401 13.31 -23.32 -15.14
CA LEU A 401 13.22 -22.67 -13.81
C LEU A 401 11.83 -22.67 -13.14
N LEU A 402 10.74 -22.96 -13.87
CA LEU A 402 9.36 -22.73 -13.38
C LEU A 402 8.40 -23.92 -13.46
N GLN A 403 8.90 -25.12 -13.81
CA GLN A 403 8.04 -26.29 -14.08
C GLN A 403 7.76 -27.20 -12.88
N SER A 404 8.20 -26.90 -11.65
CA SER A 404 7.85 -27.78 -10.51
C SER A 404 6.44 -27.52 -9.95
N PRO A 405 5.49 -28.48 -10.03
CA PRO A 405 4.08 -28.26 -9.70
C PRO A 405 3.76 -28.07 -8.20
N ASP A 406 4.69 -28.29 -7.26
CA ASP A 406 4.34 -28.43 -5.82
C ASP A 406 4.62 -27.20 -4.93
N VAL A 407 4.00 -26.07 -5.26
CA VAL A 407 3.92 -24.92 -4.34
C VAL A 407 3.10 -25.26 -3.10
N ILE A 408 1.99 -26.02 -3.28
CA ILE A 408 1.15 -26.48 -2.17
C ILE A 408 1.94 -27.37 -1.23
N GLY A 409 2.73 -28.31 -1.74
CA GLY A 409 3.61 -29.15 -0.92
C GLY A 409 4.61 -28.33 -0.09
N THR A 410 5.19 -27.27 -0.68
CA THR A 410 6.09 -26.36 0.04
C THR A 410 5.38 -25.58 1.15
N ILE A 411 4.13 -25.16 0.93
CA ILE A 411 3.32 -24.49 1.96
C ILE A 411 2.86 -25.48 3.05
N SER A 412 2.54 -26.73 2.67
CA SER A 412 2.18 -27.79 3.62
C SER A 412 3.32 -28.13 4.58
N ILE A 413 4.57 -27.98 4.13
CA ILE A 413 5.74 -28.07 5.01
C ILE A 413 5.64 -27.05 6.15
N TRP A 414 5.10 -25.86 5.89
CA TRP A 414 4.99 -24.78 6.87
C TRP A 414 3.71 -24.91 7.71
N ALA A 415 2.62 -25.43 7.11
CA ALA A 415 1.31 -25.52 7.75
C ALA A 415 1.10 -26.75 8.65
N SER A 416 2.05 -27.69 8.68
CA SER A 416 1.97 -28.96 9.46
C SER A 416 2.59 -28.88 10.86
N GLY A 417 2.92 -27.67 11.33
CA GLY A 417 3.38 -27.38 12.69
C GLY A 417 2.26 -27.14 13.70
#